data_AF-A0A7X2LPV0-F1
#
_entry.id   AF-A0A7X2LPV0-F1
#
_cell.length_a   1.000
_cell.length_b   1.000
_cell.length_c   1.000
_cell.angle_alpha   90.00
_cell.angle_beta   90.00
_cell.angle_gamma   90.00
#
_symmetry.space_group_name_H-M   'P 1'
#
loop_
_entity.id
_entity.type
_entity.pdbx_description
1 polymer ?
#
loop_
_entity_poly.entity_id
_entity_poly.type
_entity_poly.pdbx_seq_one_letter_code
_entity_poly.pdbx_strand_id
1 'polypeptide(L)'
;MLLLPSPLPDEIHSGYWGRIIRINGFRDEVTALYYVSAKLLAQHSNDTKPYLLEVLATAGNMPLQDFARKHTLMPYRRAIASYKPELIHGDPDDRSMIRMSGTRLARPGAYFCSACIEDDWRKYGMSYWKRKHQLPGMYTCPMHATALQYVKDDSAFIEAPARCISSSHTVDPGWARSQHDHADVQNFLQLSVALASSSQPLDLRPVRALLREKARAFGIASHPKSTAKNKLSDLIASRFPKQWLEAVFPPVLAKRQGQIFTQLDGVLYCSTCSSSIVAYLLGISVLFCSADQALEIFQSDFSASLPSVARRRRQLKKTLPDAKTIIDHYIRSRGNHPQMAREFGVSLSTIKAHLYSMGLPNLRRRGDKEQRVYVAAKNFYVHEMSLVESAENANVEIAELERVLRVAGANFSTVLTEMEPSTSMTMRLRGAVNNTYLRAPE
;
A
#
# COMPACT_ATOMS: atom_id res chain seq x y z
N MET A 1 -23.24 -8.28 -26.35
CA MET A 1 -22.93 -9.34 -25.36
C MET A 1 -21.56 -9.03 -24.77
N LEU A 2 -21.40 -9.05 -23.44
CA LEU A 2 -20.12 -8.80 -22.79
C LEU A 2 -19.37 -10.13 -22.62
N LEU A 3 -18.15 -10.21 -23.14
CA LEU A 3 -17.26 -11.37 -23.05
C LEU A 3 -16.30 -11.21 -21.87
N LEU A 4 -16.37 -12.11 -20.90
CA LEU A 4 -15.56 -12.07 -19.68
C LEU A 4 -14.73 -13.36 -19.58
N PRO A 5 -13.52 -13.38 -20.14
CA PRO A 5 -12.68 -14.57 -20.09
C PRO A 5 -12.15 -14.78 -18.66
N SER A 6 -11.85 -16.02 -18.28
CA SER A 6 -11.11 -16.28 -17.05
C SER A 6 -9.66 -15.74 -17.13
N PRO A 7 -9.07 -15.28 -16.02
CA PRO A 7 -7.68 -14.86 -15.98
C PRO A 7 -6.74 -16.05 -16.20
N LEU A 8 -5.63 -15.83 -16.90
CA LEU A 8 -4.63 -16.86 -17.19
C LEU A 8 -3.65 -17.05 -16.01
N PRO A 9 -2.97 -18.22 -15.91
CA PRO A 9 -2.03 -18.46 -14.82
C PRO A 9 -0.93 -17.40 -14.74
N ASP A 10 -0.77 -16.76 -13.58
CA ASP A 10 0.17 -15.66 -13.34
C ASP A 10 -0.06 -14.41 -14.21
N GLU A 11 -1.25 -14.23 -14.82
CA GLU A 11 -1.60 -12.99 -15.52
C GLU A 11 -1.76 -11.84 -14.52
N ILE A 12 -1.12 -10.70 -14.76
CA ILE A 12 -1.29 -9.51 -13.92
C ILE A 12 -2.61 -8.79 -14.24
N HIS A 13 -3.27 -8.26 -13.22
CA HIS A 13 -4.58 -7.61 -13.28
C HIS A 13 -4.68 -6.54 -14.37
N SER A 14 -3.63 -5.73 -14.58
CA SER A 14 -3.60 -4.72 -15.64
C SER A 14 -3.65 -5.35 -17.04
N GLY A 15 -2.93 -6.45 -17.25
CA GLY A 15 -2.96 -7.21 -18.51
C GLY A 15 -4.29 -7.92 -18.72
N TYR A 16 -4.87 -8.48 -17.66
CA TYR A 16 -6.21 -9.07 -17.68
C TYR A 16 -7.28 -8.02 -18.02
N TRP A 17 -7.19 -6.83 -17.44
CA TRP A 17 -8.07 -5.72 -17.76
C TRP A 17 -7.95 -5.28 -19.22
N GLY A 18 -6.72 -5.11 -19.72
CA GLY A 18 -6.46 -4.85 -21.13
C GLY A 18 -7.08 -5.93 -22.05
N ARG A 19 -7.04 -7.20 -21.64
CA ARG A 19 -7.65 -8.29 -22.41
C ARG A 19 -9.17 -8.19 -22.46
N ILE A 20 -9.83 -7.85 -21.35
CA ILE A 20 -11.28 -7.57 -21.32
C ILE A 20 -11.62 -6.40 -22.25
N ILE A 21 -10.83 -5.32 -22.21
CA ILE A 21 -11.02 -4.14 -23.08
C ILE A 21 -10.97 -4.53 -24.56
N ARG A 22 -9.90 -5.22 -24.97
CA ARG A 22 -9.66 -5.60 -26.38
C ARG A 22 -10.73 -6.55 -26.91
N ILE A 23 -11.09 -7.59 -26.17
CA ILE A 23 -12.07 -8.60 -26.61
C ILE A 23 -13.47 -7.99 -26.79
N ASN A 24 -13.81 -6.99 -25.99
CA ASN A 24 -15.11 -6.32 -26.07
C ASN A 24 -15.10 -5.07 -26.96
N GLY A 25 -13.96 -4.72 -27.55
CA GLY A 25 -13.84 -3.56 -28.45
C GLY A 25 -14.07 -2.21 -27.77
N PHE A 26 -13.80 -2.10 -26.47
CA PHE A 26 -13.90 -0.82 -25.77
C PHE A 26 -12.79 0.13 -26.22
N ARG A 27 -13.14 1.42 -26.38
CA ARG A 27 -12.20 2.46 -26.84
C ARG A 27 -11.26 2.95 -25.76
N ASP A 28 -11.71 2.89 -24.50
CA ASP A 28 -11.00 3.42 -23.35
C ASP A 28 -11.40 2.68 -22.07
N GLU A 29 -10.55 2.78 -21.04
CA GLU A 29 -10.73 2.10 -19.77
C GLU A 29 -11.93 2.61 -18.97
N VAL A 30 -12.30 3.89 -19.10
CA VAL A 30 -13.40 4.49 -18.34
C VAL A 30 -14.73 3.94 -18.82
N THR A 31 -14.93 3.93 -20.15
CA THR A 31 -16.09 3.32 -20.80
C THR A 31 -16.17 1.84 -20.47
N ALA A 32 -15.05 1.11 -20.57
CA ALA A 32 -15.01 -0.31 -20.21
C ALA A 32 -15.42 -0.54 -18.75
N LEU A 33 -14.86 0.22 -17.80
CA LEU A 33 -15.16 0.06 -16.38
C LEU A 33 -16.63 0.33 -16.09
N TYR A 34 -17.20 1.37 -16.69
CA TYR A 34 -18.62 1.69 -16.56
C TYR A 34 -19.51 0.52 -16.99
N TYR A 35 -19.35 0.02 -18.23
CA TYR A 35 -20.20 -1.04 -18.75
C TYR A 35 -19.98 -2.39 -18.07
N VAL A 36 -18.74 -2.76 -17.79
CA VAL A 36 -18.42 -4.04 -17.13
C VAL A 36 -18.96 -4.04 -15.70
N SER A 37 -18.74 -2.95 -14.95
CA SER A 37 -19.23 -2.86 -13.58
C SER A 37 -20.76 -2.78 -13.51
N ALA A 38 -21.42 -2.02 -14.40
CA ALA A 38 -22.87 -1.99 -14.48
C ALA A 38 -23.44 -3.39 -14.76
N LYS A 39 -22.80 -4.18 -15.64
CA LYS A 39 -23.26 -5.53 -15.94
C LYS A 39 -23.06 -6.50 -14.78
N LEU A 40 -21.94 -6.39 -14.07
CA LEU A 40 -21.54 -7.36 -13.04
C LEU A 40 -22.06 -7.04 -11.64
N LEU A 41 -22.28 -5.76 -11.33
CA LEU A 41 -22.53 -5.28 -9.97
C LEU A 41 -23.89 -4.60 -9.81
N ALA A 42 -24.74 -4.62 -10.85
CA ALA A 42 -26.11 -4.07 -10.83
C ALA A 42 -27.03 -4.62 -9.71
N GLN A 43 -26.63 -5.66 -8.99
CA GLN A 43 -27.39 -6.24 -7.88
C GLN A 43 -26.89 -5.83 -6.48
N HIS A 44 -25.78 -5.09 -6.37
CA HIS A 44 -25.24 -4.61 -5.10
C HIS A 44 -25.60 -3.13 -4.91
N SER A 45 -26.75 -2.90 -4.29
CA SER A 45 -27.39 -1.61 -4.03
C SER A 45 -26.53 -0.57 -3.30
N ASN A 46 -26.76 0.69 -3.67
CA ASN A 46 -26.55 1.95 -2.95
C ASN A 46 -25.12 2.29 -2.50
N ASP A 47 -24.52 3.20 -3.27
CA ASP A 47 -23.64 4.27 -2.78
C ASP A 47 -22.11 4.02 -2.70
N THR A 48 -21.55 3.08 -3.47
CA THR A 48 -20.09 3.07 -3.67
C THR A 48 -19.71 2.69 -5.09
N LYS A 49 -18.94 3.56 -5.77
CA LYS A 49 -18.34 3.24 -7.08
C LYS A 49 -17.53 1.94 -6.96
N PRO A 50 -17.77 0.93 -7.82
CA PRO A 50 -17.13 -0.36 -7.70
C PRO A 50 -15.63 -0.26 -7.98
N TYR A 51 -14.82 -0.94 -7.17
CA TYR A 51 -13.37 -0.93 -7.34
C TYR A 51 -12.95 -1.85 -8.47
N LEU A 52 -11.97 -1.42 -9.28
CA LEU A 52 -11.48 -2.22 -10.41
C LEU A 52 -11.09 -3.63 -9.97
N LEU A 53 -10.46 -3.81 -8.81
CA LEU A 53 -10.10 -5.14 -8.32
C LEU A 53 -11.33 -6.05 -8.09
N GLU A 54 -12.41 -5.53 -7.52
CA GLU A 54 -13.67 -6.25 -7.32
C GLU A 54 -14.32 -6.60 -8.66
N VAL A 55 -14.32 -5.64 -9.60
CA VAL A 55 -14.83 -5.85 -10.96
C VAL A 55 -14.06 -6.98 -11.66
N LEU A 56 -12.73 -6.98 -11.58
CA LEU A 56 -11.88 -8.00 -12.21
C LEU A 56 -12.02 -9.37 -11.54
N ALA A 57 -12.14 -9.42 -10.22
CA ALA A 57 -12.38 -10.67 -9.50
C ALA A 57 -13.71 -11.30 -9.92
N THR A 58 -14.77 -10.50 -9.98
CA THR A 58 -16.10 -10.95 -10.44
C THR A 58 -16.08 -11.33 -11.91
N ALA A 59 -15.42 -10.54 -12.78
CA ALA A 59 -15.24 -10.85 -14.20
C ALA A 59 -14.52 -12.18 -14.43
N GLY A 60 -13.53 -12.48 -13.59
CA GLY A 60 -12.78 -13.72 -13.61
C GLY A 60 -13.47 -14.91 -12.92
N ASN A 61 -14.68 -14.71 -12.38
CA ASN A 61 -15.39 -15.67 -11.54
C ASN A 61 -14.52 -16.24 -10.41
N MET A 62 -13.80 -15.35 -9.71
CA MET A 62 -12.83 -15.71 -8.68
C MET A 62 -13.10 -14.93 -7.39
N PRO A 63 -12.97 -15.55 -6.20
CA PRO A 63 -13.02 -14.81 -4.94
C PRO A 63 -12.01 -13.65 -4.94
N LEU A 64 -12.40 -12.50 -4.38
CA LEU A 64 -11.56 -11.30 -4.37
C LEU A 64 -10.16 -11.54 -3.80
N GLN A 65 -10.07 -12.36 -2.74
CA GLN A 65 -8.82 -12.70 -2.08
C GLN A 65 -7.90 -13.54 -2.98
N ASP A 66 -8.49 -14.47 -3.73
CA ASP A 66 -7.75 -15.29 -4.70
C ASP A 66 -7.27 -14.45 -5.88
N PHE A 67 -8.12 -13.53 -6.38
CA PHE A 67 -7.73 -12.63 -7.45
C PHE A 67 -6.61 -11.67 -7.00
N ALA A 68 -6.74 -11.08 -5.81
CA ALA A 68 -5.70 -10.27 -5.19
C ALA A 68 -4.37 -11.04 -5.07
N ARG A 69 -4.42 -12.29 -4.60
CA ARG A 69 -3.24 -13.14 -4.43
C ARG A 69 -2.58 -13.53 -5.76
N LYS A 70 -3.36 -14.02 -6.73
CA LYS A 70 -2.84 -14.68 -7.93
C LYS A 70 -2.59 -13.71 -9.09
N HIS A 71 -3.30 -12.58 -9.12
CA HIS A 71 -3.31 -11.67 -10.26
C HIS A 71 -2.86 -10.24 -9.91
N THR A 72 -2.45 -9.95 -8.69
CA THR A 72 -1.90 -8.62 -8.33
C THR A 72 -0.53 -8.70 -7.69
N LEU A 73 0.12 -7.54 -7.57
CA LEU A 73 1.35 -7.38 -6.80
C LEU A 73 1.08 -6.96 -5.35
N MET A 74 -0.17 -7.05 -4.87
CA MET A 74 -0.52 -6.78 -3.47
C MET A 74 0.22 -7.70 -2.50
N PRO A 75 0.35 -9.03 -2.73
CA PRO A 75 1.11 -9.89 -1.83
C PRO A 75 2.56 -9.47 -1.71
N TYR A 76 3.20 -9.12 -2.83
CA TYR A 76 4.56 -8.58 -2.82
C TYR A 76 4.65 -7.27 -2.06
N ARG A 77 3.87 -6.25 -2.43
CA ARG A 77 3.98 -4.91 -1.84
C ARG A 77 3.59 -4.86 -0.37
N ARG A 78 2.76 -5.79 0.08
CA ARG A 78 2.30 -5.92 1.47
C ARG A 78 2.99 -7.08 2.18
N ALA A 79 4.00 -7.72 1.61
CA ALA A 79 4.57 -8.95 2.15
C ALA A 79 4.99 -8.87 3.62
N ILE A 80 5.35 -7.68 4.11
CA ILE A 80 5.52 -7.37 5.54
C ILE A 80 4.63 -6.19 5.91
N ALA A 81 3.79 -6.35 6.93
CA ALA A 81 2.80 -5.37 7.34
C ALA A 81 2.83 -5.08 8.85
N SER A 82 2.71 -3.80 9.20
CA SER A 82 2.46 -3.35 10.58
C SER A 82 0.98 -3.03 10.84
N TYR A 83 0.23 -2.71 9.77
CA TYR A 83 -1.20 -2.40 9.84
C TYR A 83 -2.00 -3.63 9.42
N LYS A 84 -2.81 -4.18 10.32
CA LYS A 84 -3.66 -5.37 10.12
C LYS A 84 -2.96 -6.58 9.48
N PRO A 85 -1.78 -7.03 9.96
CA PRO A 85 -1.08 -8.18 9.36
C PRO A 85 -1.87 -9.50 9.40
N GLU A 86 -2.88 -9.59 10.26
CA GLU A 86 -3.79 -10.74 10.35
C GLU A 86 -4.76 -10.88 9.17
N LEU A 87 -4.94 -9.83 8.37
CA LEU A 87 -5.81 -9.87 7.21
C LEU A 87 -5.07 -10.41 5.98
N ILE A 88 -5.70 -11.36 5.32
CA ILE A 88 -5.26 -11.90 4.03
C ILE A 88 -5.33 -10.84 2.93
N HIS A 89 -4.64 -11.08 1.83
CA HIS A 89 -4.69 -10.16 0.68
C HIS A 89 -6.09 -10.17 0.06
N GLY A 90 -6.65 -8.99 -0.19
CA GLY A 90 -8.00 -8.84 -0.75
C GLY A 90 -9.14 -9.14 0.24
N ASP A 91 -8.88 -9.08 1.55
CA ASP A 91 -9.92 -9.25 2.57
C ASP A 91 -11.01 -8.15 2.46
N PRO A 92 -12.30 -8.51 2.29
CA PRO A 92 -13.41 -7.55 2.21
C PRO A 92 -13.56 -6.65 3.43
N ASP A 93 -13.07 -7.07 4.61
CA ASP A 93 -13.10 -6.29 5.85
C ASP A 93 -12.16 -5.06 5.80
N ASP A 94 -11.33 -4.93 4.75
CA ASP A 94 -10.52 -3.75 4.48
C ASP A 94 -10.65 -3.21 3.05
N ARG A 95 -11.87 -2.75 2.74
CA ARG A 95 -12.17 -2.07 1.47
C ARG A 95 -11.24 -0.88 1.19
N SER A 96 -10.79 -0.17 2.22
CA SER A 96 -9.87 0.96 2.07
C SER A 96 -8.53 0.52 1.48
N MET A 97 -7.99 -0.62 1.92
CA MET A 97 -6.76 -1.19 1.42
C MET A 97 -6.91 -1.75 0.01
N ILE A 98 -8.03 -2.42 -0.28
CA ILE A 98 -8.37 -2.87 -1.63
C ILE A 98 -8.39 -1.67 -2.60
N ARG A 99 -9.01 -0.56 -2.20
CA ARG A 99 -9.08 0.66 -3.01
C ARG A 99 -7.72 1.31 -3.23
N MET A 100 -6.93 1.49 -2.17
CA MET A 100 -5.67 2.24 -2.24
C MET A 100 -4.51 1.43 -2.80
N SER A 101 -4.58 0.11 -2.71
CA SER A 101 -3.45 -0.78 -2.98
C SER A 101 -3.79 -1.90 -3.95
N GLY A 102 -5.03 -2.32 -4.15
CA GLY A 102 -5.36 -3.55 -4.88
C GLY A 102 -4.74 -3.65 -6.29
N THR A 103 -4.70 -2.56 -7.03
CA THR A 103 -4.22 -2.50 -8.43
C THR A 103 -2.88 -1.77 -8.59
N ARG A 104 -2.20 -1.45 -7.50
CA ARG A 104 -0.92 -0.72 -7.59
C ARG A 104 0.21 -1.67 -8.03
N LEU A 105 0.96 -1.24 -9.04
CA LEU A 105 2.17 -1.91 -9.53
C LEU A 105 3.34 -1.77 -8.54
N ALA A 106 4.33 -2.67 -8.64
CA ALA A 106 5.53 -2.65 -7.79
C ALA A 106 6.71 -1.91 -8.43
N ARG A 107 6.67 -1.71 -9.75
CA ARG A 107 7.65 -0.98 -10.54
C ARG A 107 6.95 -0.33 -11.74
N PRO A 108 7.50 0.74 -12.33
CA PRO A 108 7.00 1.30 -13.58
C PRO A 108 7.40 0.43 -14.78
N GLY A 109 6.60 0.51 -15.83
CA GLY A 109 6.78 -0.18 -17.10
C GLY A 109 6.28 -1.62 -17.09
N ALA A 110 5.99 -2.12 -18.29
CA ALA A 110 5.49 -3.46 -18.51
C ALA A 110 6.60 -4.35 -19.09
N TYR A 111 7.01 -5.37 -18.33
CA TYR A 111 8.12 -6.28 -18.67
C TYR A 111 7.61 -7.61 -19.23
N PHE A 112 8.29 -8.16 -20.22
CA PHE A 112 7.92 -9.42 -20.85
C PHE A 112 9.12 -10.17 -21.41
N CYS A 113 8.89 -11.43 -21.79
CA CYS A 113 9.89 -12.29 -22.40
C CYS A 113 9.34 -12.80 -23.75
N SER A 114 10.12 -12.69 -24.82
CA SER A 114 9.70 -13.13 -26.16
C SER A 114 9.51 -14.65 -26.23
N ALA A 115 10.34 -15.43 -25.53
CA ALA A 115 10.17 -16.88 -25.45
C ALA A 115 8.89 -17.25 -24.67
N CYS A 116 8.55 -16.51 -23.60
CA CYS A 116 7.26 -16.68 -22.92
C CYS A 116 6.08 -16.40 -23.86
N ILE A 117 6.19 -15.40 -24.73
CA ILE A 117 5.15 -15.09 -25.71
C ILE A 117 4.91 -16.29 -26.64
N GLU A 118 5.98 -16.91 -27.14
CA GLU A 118 5.87 -18.10 -28.00
C GLU A 118 5.22 -19.28 -27.27
N ASP A 119 5.65 -19.56 -26.04
CA ASP A 119 5.07 -20.63 -25.22
C ASP A 119 3.59 -20.38 -24.91
N ASP A 120 3.23 -19.13 -24.62
CA ASP A 120 1.85 -18.73 -24.36
C ASP A 120 0.98 -18.84 -25.62
N TRP A 121 1.51 -18.53 -26.81
CA TRP A 121 0.82 -18.77 -28.08
C TRP A 121 0.57 -20.25 -28.33
N ARG A 122 1.58 -21.11 -28.15
CA ARG A 122 1.44 -22.56 -28.34
C ARG A 122 0.43 -23.16 -27.35
N LYS A 123 0.37 -22.64 -26.12
CA LYS A 123 -0.44 -23.22 -25.04
C LYS A 123 -1.86 -22.64 -24.93
N TYR A 124 -2.00 -21.32 -25.07
CA TYR A 124 -3.25 -20.61 -24.82
C TYR A 124 -3.80 -19.90 -26.06
N GLY A 125 -3.09 -19.93 -27.19
CA GLY A 125 -3.48 -19.22 -28.41
C GLY A 125 -3.41 -17.70 -28.27
N MET A 126 -2.71 -17.18 -27.26
CA MET A 126 -2.50 -15.75 -27.04
C MET A 126 -1.36 -15.51 -26.05
N SER A 127 -0.67 -14.38 -26.20
CA SER A 127 0.30 -13.90 -25.22
C SER A 127 -0.35 -13.05 -24.12
N TYR A 128 0.16 -13.11 -22.89
CA TYR A 128 -0.34 -12.30 -21.78
C TYR A 128 0.76 -11.83 -20.83
N TRP A 129 0.47 -10.77 -20.07
CA TRP A 129 1.43 -10.14 -19.16
C TRP A 129 1.62 -10.99 -17.90
N LYS A 130 2.78 -11.64 -17.77
CA LYS A 130 3.13 -12.41 -16.56
C LYS A 130 3.48 -11.48 -15.41
N ARG A 131 2.88 -11.74 -14.26
CA ARG A 131 3.04 -10.98 -13.01
C ARG A 131 4.45 -11.10 -12.45
N LYS A 132 5.08 -12.28 -12.53
CA LYS A 132 6.48 -12.47 -12.08
C LYS A 132 7.47 -11.53 -12.76
N HIS A 133 7.28 -11.22 -14.05
CA HIS A 133 8.14 -10.28 -14.78
C HIS A 133 8.03 -8.84 -14.24
N GLN A 134 6.93 -8.51 -13.55
CA GLN A 134 6.69 -7.18 -13.00
C GLN A 134 7.29 -6.99 -11.60
N LEU A 135 7.99 -7.98 -11.06
CA LEU A 135 8.67 -7.85 -9.77
C LEU A 135 9.90 -6.93 -9.91
N PRO A 136 10.16 -6.04 -8.94
CA PRO A 136 11.40 -5.26 -8.89
C PRO A 136 12.63 -6.17 -8.90
N GLY A 137 13.69 -5.76 -9.59
CA GLY A 137 14.93 -6.54 -9.69
C GLY A 137 14.88 -7.71 -10.70
N MET A 138 13.69 -8.10 -11.17
CA MET A 138 13.52 -9.13 -12.18
C MET A 138 13.85 -8.54 -13.57
N TYR A 139 15.06 -8.79 -14.04
CA TYR A 139 15.55 -8.33 -15.35
C TYR A 139 15.84 -9.49 -16.30
N THR A 140 15.83 -10.71 -15.77
CA THR A 140 15.99 -11.96 -16.50
C THR A 140 14.74 -12.78 -16.29
N CYS A 141 14.23 -13.41 -17.34
CA CYS A 141 13.09 -14.30 -17.26
C CYS A 141 13.46 -15.52 -16.40
N PRO A 142 12.69 -15.84 -15.34
CA PRO A 142 12.99 -16.99 -14.49
C PRO A 142 12.73 -18.33 -15.20
N MET A 143 12.02 -18.32 -16.34
CA MET A 143 11.69 -19.55 -17.07
C MET A 143 12.64 -19.82 -18.24
N HIS A 144 13.14 -18.75 -18.88
CA HIS A 144 13.95 -18.85 -20.10
C HIS A 144 15.40 -18.39 -19.92
N ALA A 145 15.75 -17.82 -18.75
CA ALA A 145 17.06 -17.24 -18.46
C ALA A 145 17.52 -16.17 -19.48
N THR A 146 16.58 -15.53 -20.18
CA THR A 146 16.85 -14.45 -21.14
C THR A 146 16.56 -13.08 -20.53
N ALA A 147 17.24 -12.04 -20.99
CA ALA A 147 16.90 -10.67 -20.61
C ALA A 147 15.46 -10.32 -20.97
N LEU A 148 14.79 -9.60 -20.09
CA LEU A 148 13.43 -9.14 -20.33
C LEU A 148 13.41 -7.95 -21.29
N GLN A 149 12.36 -7.89 -22.10
CA GLN A 149 11.96 -6.71 -22.85
C GLN A 149 10.97 -5.91 -22.02
N TYR A 150 10.88 -4.60 -22.27
CA TYR A 150 9.96 -3.74 -21.55
C TYR A 150 9.49 -2.53 -22.33
N VAL A 151 8.29 -2.06 -22.01
CA VAL A 151 7.79 -0.75 -22.40
C VAL A 151 7.75 0.13 -21.16
N LYS A 152 8.22 1.38 -21.25
CA LYS A 152 8.31 2.28 -20.08
C LYS A 152 6.95 2.75 -19.57
N ASP A 153 5.97 2.84 -20.46
CA ASP A 153 4.61 3.27 -20.15
C ASP A 153 3.75 2.10 -19.68
N ASP A 154 3.05 2.30 -18.56
CA ASP A 154 2.13 1.32 -17.98
C ASP A 154 0.88 1.12 -18.87
N SER A 155 0.57 2.06 -19.77
CA SER A 155 -0.50 1.90 -20.76
C SER A 155 -0.29 0.68 -21.68
N ALA A 156 0.94 0.16 -21.77
CA ALA A 156 1.27 -1.07 -22.51
C ALA A 156 0.48 -2.29 -22.04
N PHE A 157 0.02 -2.33 -20.78
CA PHE A 157 -0.83 -3.43 -20.29
C PHE A 157 -2.18 -3.54 -21.01
N ILE A 158 -2.65 -2.45 -21.65
CA ILE A 158 -3.88 -2.42 -22.45
C ILE A 158 -3.71 -3.20 -23.76
N GLU A 159 -2.49 -3.42 -24.22
CA GLU A 159 -2.18 -4.27 -25.38
C GLU A 159 -1.73 -5.66 -24.96
N ALA A 160 -1.75 -6.61 -25.90
CA ALA A 160 -1.09 -7.90 -25.69
C ALA A 160 0.43 -7.72 -25.79
N PRO A 161 1.26 -8.39 -24.97
CA PRO A 161 2.71 -8.19 -24.99
C PRO A 161 3.35 -8.49 -26.35
N ALA A 162 2.80 -9.41 -27.14
CA ALA A 162 3.23 -9.64 -28.52
C ALA A 162 3.16 -8.40 -29.42
N ARG A 163 2.21 -7.47 -29.17
CA ARG A 163 2.10 -6.21 -29.92
C ARG A 163 3.12 -5.17 -29.51
N CYS A 164 3.79 -5.37 -28.37
CA CYS A 164 4.79 -4.45 -27.84
C CYS A 164 6.22 -4.79 -28.29
N ILE A 165 6.44 -5.93 -28.96
CA ILE A 165 7.79 -6.40 -29.33
C ILE A 165 8.57 -5.32 -30.11
N SER A 166 7.96 -4.76 -31.16
CA SER A 166 8.62 -3.79 -32.04
C SER A 166 8.88 -2.42 -31.40
N SER A 167 8.14 -2.05 -30.37
CA SER A 167 8.26 -0.78 -29.65
C SER A 167 8.90 -0.90 -28.26
N SER A 168 9.41 -2.09 -27.93
CA SER A 168 10.02 -2.37 -26.63
C SER A 168 11.50 -2.01 -26.57
N HIS A 169 11.99 -1.81 -25.36
CA HIS A 169 13.40 -1.79 -25.03
C HIS A 169 13.81 -3.18 -24.52
N THR A 170 15.02 -3.61 -24.85
CA THR A 170 15.59 -4.83 -24.29
C THR A 170 16.54 -4.46 -23.17
N VAL A 171 16.42 -5.11 -22.01
CA VAL A 171 17.46 -5.02 -20.98
C VAL A 171 18.75 -5.59 -21.56
N ASP A 172 19.88 -4.92 -21.33
CA ASP A 172 21.17 -5.40 -21.83
C ASP A 172 21.41 -6.89 -21.45
N PRO A 173 21.56 -7.80 -22.43
CA PRO A 173 21.64 -9.23 -22.14
C PRO A 173 22.87 -9.65 -21.34
N GLY A 174 24.01 -8.99 -21.56
CA GLY A 174 25.24 -9.26 -20.82
C GLY A 174 25.09 -8.90 -19.34
N TRP A 175 24.58 -7.70 -19.09
CA TRP A 175 24.28 -7.19 -17.76
C TRP A 175 23.22 -8.03 -17.06
N ALA A 176 22.10 -8.34 -17.71
CA ALA A 176 21.02 -9.14 -17.12
C ALA A 176 21.53 -10.51 -16.66
N ARG A 177 22.38 -11.16 -17.47
CA ARG A 177 23.02 -12.43 -17.12
C ARG A 177 23.98 -12.27 -15.94
N SER A 178 24.87 -11.30 -15.96
CA SER A 178 25.83 -11.10 -14.87
C SER A 178 25.15 -10.79 -13.52
N GLN A 179 24.01 -10.10 -13.55
CA GLN A 179 23.23 -9.86 -12.32
C GLN A 179 22.50 -11.12 -11.87
N HIS A 180 21.98 -11.92 -12.81
CA HIS A 180 21.31 -13.18 -12.51
C HIS A 180 22.23 -14.16 -11.81
N ASP A 181 23.50 -14.27 -12.20
CA ASP A 181 24.41 -15.24 -11.58
C ASP A 181 24.88 -14.83 -10.16
N HIS A 182 24.51 -13.63 -9.69
CA HIS A 182 24.91 -13.13 -8.38
C HIS A 182 24.03 -13.71 -7.24
N ALA A 183 24.65 -14.39 -6.27
CA ALA A 183 23.96 -15.10 -5.20
C ALA A 183 22.97 -14.22 -4.39
N ASP A 184 23.38 -13.00 -4.01
CA ASP A 184 22.49 -12.08 -3.26
C ASP A 184 21.30 -11.58 -4.09
N VAL A 185 21.47 -11.43 -5.41
CA VAL A 185 20.37 -11.09 -6.32
C VAL A 185 19.40 -12.26 -6.42
N GLN A 186 19.91 -13.50 -6.53
CA GLN A 186 19.07 -14.70 -6.53
C GLN A 186 18.28 -14.85 -5.24
N ASN A 187 18.91 -14.66 -4.08
CA ASN A 187 18.22 -14.66 -2.79
C ASN A 187 17.08 -13.63 -2.76
N PHE A 188 17.35 -12.40 -3.22
CA PHE A 188 16.32 -11.35 -3.31
C PHE A 188 15.16 -11.74 -4.23
N LEU A 189 15.45 -12.31 -5.41
CA LEU A 189 14.43 -12.70 -6.38
C LEU A 189 13.59 -13.89 -5.90
N GLN A 190 14.21 -14.87 -5.26
CA GLN A 190 13.52 -16.02 -4.66
C GLN A 190 12.56 -15.56 -3.56
N LEU A 191 13.01 -14.68 -2.65
CA LEU A 191 12.15 -14.06 -1.64
C LEU A 191 11.00 -13.27 -2.29
N SER A 192 11.30 -12.50 -3.34
CA SER A 192 10.30 -11.71 -4.06
C SER A 192 9.19 -12.58 -4.65
N VAL A 193 9.55 -13.70 -5.30
CA VAL A 193 8.59 -14.64 -5.91
C VAL A 193 7.79 -15.39 -4.86
N ALA A 194 8.44 -15.85 -3.79
CA ALA A 194 7.79 -16.56 -2.69
C ALA A 194 6.74 -15.68 -2.00
N LEU A 195 7.12 -14.46 -1.63
CA LEU A 195 6.24 -13.51 -0.95
C LEU A 195 5.18 -12.93 -1.89
N ALA A 196 5.44 -12.81 -3.19
CA ALA A 196 4.40 -12.49 -4.16
C ALA A 196 3.32 -13.59 -4.24
N SER A 197 3.58 -14.79 -3.75
CA SER A 197 2.65 -15.92 -3.79
C SER A 197 2.00 -16.22 -2.44
N SER A 198 2.34 -15.47 -1.38
CA SER A 198 1.79 -15.67 -0.05
C SER A 198 0.30 -15.30 0.01
N SER A 199 -0.45 -15.99 0.87
CA SER A 199 -1.87 -15.69 1.13
C SER A 199 -2.06 -14.52 2.10
N GLN A 200 -1.08 -14.30 2.97
CA GLN A 200 -1.12 -13.31 4.03
C GLN A 200 0.24 -12.62 4.15
N PRO A 201 0.25 -11.37 4.65
CA PRO A 201 1.49 -10.69 4.94
C PRO A 201 2.13 -11.23 6.22
N LEU A 202 3.44 -11.07 6.33
CA LEU A 202 4.18 -11.28 7.57
C LEU A 202 3.95 -10.10 8.53
N ASP A 203 3.78 -10.38 9.82
CA ASP A 203 3.74 -9.33 10.84
C ASP A 203 5.12 -8.70 11.00
N LEU A 204 5.18 -7.36 10.90
CA LEU A 204 6.42 -6.60 11.07
C LEU A 204 7.13 -6.90 12.41
N ARG A 205 6.38 -7.12 13.49
CA ARG A 205 6.93 -7.23 14.85
C ARG A 205 7.91 -8.41 14.99
N PRO A 206 7.53 -9.67 14.71
CA PRO A 206 8.44 -10.80 14.75
C PRO A 206 9.54 -10.68 13.69
N VAL A 207 9.22 -10.26 12.46
CA VAL A 207 10.22 -10.08 11.38
C VAL A 207 11.33 -9.13 11.82
N ARG A 208 10.96 -7.97 12.37
CA ARG A 208 11.93 -6.99 12.87
C ARG A 208 12.74 -7.52 14.04
N ALA A 209 12.14 -8.26 14.97
CA ALA A 209 12.88 -8.84 16.10
C ALA A 209 13.98 -9.78 15.61
N LEU A 210 13.64 -10.66 14.66
CA LEU A 210 14.58 -11.60 14.05
C LEU A 210 15.67 -10.88 13.26
N LEU A 211 15.31 -9.87 12.44
CA LEU A 211 16.30 -9.06 11.71
C LEU A 211 17.27 -8.36 12.65
N ARG A 212 16.79 -7.85 13.80
CA ARG A 212 17.66 -7.23 14.81
C ARG A 212 18.62 -8.22 15.45
N GLU A 213 18.14 -9.42 15.75
CA GLU A 213 18.97 -10.49 16.30
C GLU A 213 20.09 -10.86 15.34
N LYS A 214 19.75 -11.14 14.07
CA LYS A 214 20.73 -11.43 13.02
C LYS A 214 21.70 -10.27 12.84
N ALA A 215 21.22 -9.03 12.73
CA ALA A 215 22.06 -7.85 12.57
C ALA A 215 23.07 -7.70 13.72
N ARG A 216 22.68 -7.97 14.98
CA ARG A 216 23.60 -7.94 16.13
C ARG A 216 24.69 -9.00 16.03
N ALA A 217 24.38 -10.20 15.55
CA ALA A 217 25.39 -11.25 15.33
C ALA A 217 26.45 -10.83 14.30
N PHE A 218 26.08 -9.99 13.32
CA PHE A 218 27.02 -9.37 12.37
C PHE A 218 27.69 -8.07 12.87
N GLY A 219 27.46 -7.68 14.13
CA GLY A 219 27.98 -6.42 14.68
C GLY A 219 27.38 -5.16 14.03
N ILE A 220 26.19 -5.25 13.44
CA ILE A 220 25.50 -4.14 12.77
C ILE A 220 24.66 -3.33 13.77
N ALA A 221 24.62 -2.01 13.56
CA ALA A 221 23.78 -1.09 14.31
C ALA A 221 22.29 -1.46 14.24
N SER A 222 21.70 -1.81 15.38
CA SER A 222 20.29 -2.21 15.48
C SER A 222 19.31 -1.08 15.82
N HIS A 223 19.81 0.16 15.93
CA HIS A 223 19.06 1.37 16.25
C HIS A 223 19.91 2.63 15.95
N PRO A 224 19.31 3.82 15.77
CA PRO A 224 20.04 5.01 15.32
C PRO A 224 21.12 5.52 16.28
N LYS A 225 20.97 5.28 17.58
CA LYS A 225 21.92 5.68 18.62
C LYS A 225 22.97 4.61 18.92
N SER A 226 22.99 3.53 18.14
CA SER A 226 23.92 2.43 18.34
C SER A 226 25.37 2.89 18.12
N THR A 227 26.27 2.48 19.01
CA THR A 227 27.71 2.72 18.89
C THR A 227 28.39 1.82 17.84
N ALA A 228 27.68 0.79 17.36
CA ALA A 228 28.17 -0.09 16.31
C ALA A 228 28.55 0.68 15.03
N LYS A 229 29.78 0.45 14.57
CA LYS A 229 30.33 1.12 13.38
C LYS A 229 29.61 0.69 12.10
N ASN A 230 29.28 -0.60 11.97
CA ASN A 230 28.68 -1.16 10.77
C ASN A 230 27.18 -0.83 10.66
N LYS A 231 26.72 -0.51 9.46
CA LYS A 231 25.31 -0.24 9.13
C LYS A 231 24.80 -1.32 8.17
N LEU A 232 23.52 -1.66 8.25
CA LEU A 232 22.92 -2.65 7.36
C LEU A 232 22.98 -2.16 5.91
N SER A 233 22.71 -0.87 5.74
CA SER A 233 22.80 -0.17 4.46
C SER A 233 24.21 -0.22 3.84
N ASP A 234 25.29 -0.18 4.64
CA ASP A 234 26.66 -0.36 4.15
C ASP A 234 26.92 -1.80 3.70
N LEU A 235 26.43 -2.79 4.46
CA LEU A 235 26.54 -4.21 4.09
C LEU A 235 25.77 -4.53 2.80
N ILE A 236 24.57 -3.96 2.63
CA ILE A 236 23.79 -4.10 1.39
C ILE A 236 24.57 -3.49 0.21
N ALA A 237 25.11 -2.29 0.38
CA ALA A 237 25.85 -1.60 -0.68
C ALA A 237 27.14 -2.33 -1.08
N SER A 238 27.79 -3.07 -0.17
CA SER A 238 29.00 -3.84 -0.47
C SER A 238 28.73 -5.21 -1.08
N ARG A 239 27.58 -5.82 -0.79
CA ARG A 239 27.22 -7.17 -1.25
C ARG A 239 26.50 -7.20 -2.58
N PHE A 240 25.66 -6.21 -2.89
CA PHE A 240 24.91 -6.20 -4.14
C PHE A 240 25.67 -5.51 -5.28
N PRO A 241 25.50 -5.96 -6.54
CA PRO A 241 26.02 -5.24 -7.68
C PRO A 241 25.44 -3.83 -7.75
N LYS A 242 26.32 -2.82 -7.83
CA LYS A 242 25.95 -1.40 -7.74
C LYS A 242 24.84 -1.00 -8.72
N GLN A 243 25.00 -1.33 -10.01
CA GLN A 243 24.02 -0.98 -11.05
C GLN A 243 22.65 -1.65 -10.83
N TRP A 244 22.64 -2.89 -10.34
CA TRP A 244 21.39 -3.58 -10.02
C TRP A 244 20.69 -2.97 -8.80
N LEU A 245 21.46 -2.64 -7.76
CA LEU A 245 20.95 -2.01 -6.55
C LEU A 245 20.36 -0.61 -6.84
N GLU A 246 21.01 0.16 -7.70
CA GLU A 246 20.51 1.46 -8.18
C GLU A 246 19.21 1.32 -8.96
N ALA A 247 19.07 0.26 -9.76
CA ALA A 247 17.87 0.02 -10.55
C ALA A 247 16.66 -0.42 -9.70
N VAL A 248 16.87 -1.23 -8.65
CA VAL A 248 15.80 -1.72 -7.77
C VAL A 248 15.50 -0.78 -6.60
N PHE A 249 16.49 -0.03 -6.12
CA PHE A 249 16.37 0.88 -4.98
C PHE A 249 17.15 2.19 -5.22
N PRO A 250 16.69 3.08 -6.14
CA PRO A 250 17.38 4.32 -6.50
C PRO A 250 17.81 5.23 -5.34
N PRO A 251 17.08 5.34 -4.20
CA PRO A 251 17.51 6.15 -3.07
C PRO A 251 18.88 5.77 -2.50
N VAL A 252 19.39 4.56 -2.79
CA VAL A 252 20.75 4.13 -2.39
C VAL A 252 21.84 5.09 -2.89
N LEU A 253 21.62 5.81 -3.99
CA LEU A 253 22.59 6.78 -4.53
C LEU A 253 22.93 7.90 -3.54
N ALA A 254 22.02 8.21 -2.61
CA ALA A 254 22.25 9.20 -1.57
C ALA A 254 23.01 8.64 -0.34
N LYS A 255 23.30 7.33 -0.32
CA LYS A 255 23.96 6.67 0.81
C LYS A 255 25.42 7.12 0.91
N ARG A 256 25.78 7.65 2.08
CA ARG A 256 27.18 7.90 2.47
C ARG A 256 27.67 6.80 3.40
N GLN A 257 28.84 6.21 3.11
CA GLN A 257 29.40 5.11 3.90
C GLN A 257 29.51 5.48 5.39
N GLY A 258 29.17 4.54 6.29
CA GLY A 258 29.24 4.73 7.74
C GLY A 258 28.09 5.53 8.36
N GLN A 259 27.34 6.29 7.55
CA GLN A 259 26.16 7.03 8.02
C GLN A 259 24.91 6.13 8.04
N ILE A 260 24.02 6.39 9.00
CA ILE A 260 22.70 5.74 9.02
C ILE A 260 21.89 6.25 7.83
N PHE A 261 21.27 5.31 7.14
CA PHE A 261 20.34 5.58 6.07
C PHE A 261 19.01 4.90 6.36
N THR A 262 18.12 5.66 7.01
CA THR A 262 16.86 5.18 7.58
C THR A 262 15.99 4.39 6.61
N GLN A 263 16.07 4.64 5.29
CA GLN A 263 15.27 3.88 4.34
C GLN A 263 15.65 2.38 4.28
N LEU A 264 16.93 2.05 4.50
CA LEU A 264 17.43 0.67 4.58
C LEU A 264 17.65 0.22 6.02
N ASP A 265 18.30 1.03 6.87
CA ASP A 265 18.58 0.65 8.26
C ASP A 265 17.32 0.63 9.14
N GLY A 266 16.29 1.39 8.76
CA GLY A 266 15.03 1.51 9.49
C GLY A 266 14.28 0.19 9.66
N VAL A 267 14.52 -0.80 8.80
CA VAL A 267 13.93 -2.15 8.91
C VAL A 267 14.27 -2.82 10.25
N LEU A 268 15.36 -2.38 10.91
CA LEU A 268 15.80 -2.91 12.20
C LEU A 268 15.13 -2.21 13.41
N TYR A 269 14.57 -1.00 13.28
CA TYR A 269 14.13 -0.25 14.47
C TYR A 269 12.80 0.50 14.33
N CYS A 270 12.32 0.79 13.13
CA CYS A 270 11.03 1.45 12.93
C CYS A 270 9.89 0.53 13.42
N SER A 271 8.92 1.10 14.15
CA SER A 271 7.72 0.40 14.65
C SER A 271 6.60 0.30 13.63
N THR A 272 6.69 1.05 12.55
CA THR A 272 5.80 1.02 11.40
C THR A 272 6.58 0.58 10.15
N CYS A 273 5.88 0.05 9.15
CA CYS A 273 6.47 -0.26 7.84
C CYS A 273 6.76 1.04 7.05
N SER A 274 7.63 1.90 7.57
CA SER A 274 8.05 3.15 6.90
C SER A 274 9.03 2.89 5.76
N SER A 275 9.78 1.79 5.83
CA SER A 275 10.66 1.33 4.74
C SER A 275 9.86 0.55 3.69
N SER A 276 10.27 0.67 2.43
CA SER A 276 9.68 -0.10 1.33
C SER A 276 9.90 -1.62 1.51
N ILE A 277 9.07 -2.45 0.87
CA ILE A 277 9.31 -3.90 0.88
C ILE A 277 10.69 -4.27 0.32
N VAL A 278 11.17 -3.56 -0.72
CA VAL A 278 12.50 -3.77 -1.30
C VAL A 278 13.59 -3.67 -0.23
N ALA A 279 13.50 -2.69 0.68
CA ALA A 279 14.47 -2.54 1.77
C ALA A 279 14.50 -3.74 2.71
N TYR A 280 13.34 -4.30 3.06
CA TYR A 280 13.27 -5.51 3.88
C TYR A 280 13.87 -6.71 3.15
N LEU A 281 13.55 -6.89 1.86
CA LEU A 281 14.08 -8.00 1.07
C LEU A 281 15.60 -7.92 0.90
N LEU A 282 16.16 -6.72 0.66
CA LEU A 282 17.61 -6.49 0.65
C LEU A 282 18.24 -6.84 2.00
N GLY A 283 17.63 -6.40 3.10
CA GLY A 283 18.11 -6.70 4.46
C GLY A 283 18.07 -8.20 4.78
N ILE A 284 16.98 -8.89 4.44
CA ILE A 284 16.86 -10.34 4.61
C ILE A 284 17.92 -11.06 3.78
N SER A 285 18.12 -10.66 2.52
CA SER A 285 19.07 -11.31 1.61
C SER A 285 20.51 -11.31 2.12
N VAL A 286 20.92 -10.28 2.88
CA VAL A 286 22.29 -10.19 3.44
C VAL A 286 22.44 -10.72 4.86
N LEU A 287 21.33 -10.81 5.62
CA LEU A 287 21.35 -11.23 7.02
C LEU A 287 21.09 -12.73 7.21
N PHE A 288 20.56 -13.41 6.19
CA PHE A 288 20.31 -14.85 6.20
C PHE A 288 21.26 -15.56 5.24
N CYS A 289 21.48 -16.86 5.47
CA CYS A 289 22.35 -17.66 4.61
C CYS A 289 21.73 -17.94 3.24
N SER A 290 20.40 -18.09 3.19
CA SER A 290 19.63 -18.30 1.96
C SER A 290 18.20 -17.79 2.11
N ALA A 291 17.52 -17.60 0.97
CA ALA A 291 16.09 -17.29 0.95
C ALA A 291 15.24 -18.40 1.60
N ASP A 292 15.55 -19.67 1.36
CA ASP A 292 14.80 -20.80 1.93
C ASP A 292 14.88 -20.83 3.45
N GLN A 293 16.07 -20.61 4.02
CA GLN A 293 16.23 -20.50 5.48
C GLN A 293 15.36 -19.38 6.05
N ALA A 294 15.35 -18.21 5.39
CA ALA A 294 14.54 -17.08 5.86
C ALA A 294 13.04 -17.42 5.80
N LEU A 295 12.58 -18.01 4.69
CA LEU A 295 11.18 -18.40 4.49
C LEU A 295 10.73 -19.48 5.47
N GLU A 296 11.58 -20.47 5.76
CA GLU A 296 11.31 -21.52 6.75
C GLU A 296 11.13 -20.91 8.15
N ILE A 297 12.03 -20.03 8.58
CA ILE A 297 11.92 -19.36 9.89
C ILE A 297 10.65 -18.49 9.95
N PHE A 298 10.34 -17.78 8.87
CA PHE A 298 9.08 -17.04 8.73
C PHE A 298 7.84 -17.93 8.64
N GLN A 299 7.95 -19.24 8.46
CA GLN A 299 6.81 -20.16 8.53
C GLN A 299 6.71 -20.84 9.89
N SER A 300 7.84 -21.21 10.50
CA SER A 300 7.92 -21.90 11.79
C SER A 300 7.55 -20.99 12.96
N ASP A 301 8.08 -19.76 13.02
CA ASP A 301 7.73 -18.78 14.06
C ASP A 301 6.27 -18.33 13.91
N PHE A 302 5.75 -18.39 12.69
CA PHE A 302 4.35 -18.08 12.40
C PHE A 302 3.42 -19.20 12.83
N SER A 303 3.82 -20.47 12.71
CA SER A 303 3.01 -21.60 13.20
C SER A 303 3.05 -21.73 14.73
N ALA A 304 4.15 -21.36 15.40
CA ALA A 304 4.18 -21.21 16.86
C ALA A 304 3.34 -20.00 17.36
N SER A 305 3.15 -19.00 16.50
CA SER A 305 2.29 -17.82 16.75
C SER A 305 0.94 -17.88 16.04
N LEU A 306 0.52 -19.06 15.53
CA LEU A 306 -0.85 -19.41 15.18
C LEU A 306 -1.56 -19.91 16.45
N PRO A 307 -2.18 -19.07 17.29
CA PRO A 307 -3.32 -19.56 18.03
C PRO A 307 -4.37 -19.89 16.97
N SER A 308 -4.90 -21.11 17.05
CA SER A 308 -6.02 -21.61 16.26
C SER A 308 -6.93 -20.48 15.77
N VAL A 309 -7.21 -20.49 14.47
CA VAL A 309 -8.15 -19.58 13.78
C VAL A 309 -9.55 -19.61 14.45
N ALA A 310 -9.80 -20.56 15.35
CA ALA A 310 -10.99 -20.65 16.20
C ALA A 310 -10.91 -19.91 17.57
N ARG A 311 -9.74 -19.59 18.14
CA ARG A 311 -9.63 -18.94 19.48
C ARG A 311 -9.31 -17.44 19.48
N ARG A 312 -8.83 -16.84 18.38
CA ARG A 312 -8.54 -15.40 18.33
C ARG A 312 -9.72 -14.49 17.97
N ARG A 313 -10.89 -15.05 17.65
CA ARG A 313 -12.13 -14.27 17.51
C ARG A 313 -12.68 -13.72 18.83
N ARG A 314 -12.04 -14.02 19.98
CA ARG A 314 -12.61 -13.68 21.31
C ARG A 314 -11.70 -12.99 22.32
N GLN A 315 -10.61 -12.35 21.90
CA GLN A 315 -9.86 -11.45 22.80
C GLN A 315 -9.60 -10.07 22.17
N LEU A 316 -10.62 -9.22 22.34
CA LEU A 316 -10.54 -7.79 22.62
C LEU A 316 -9.93 -6.87 21.54
N LYS A 317 -10.61 -6.75 20.38
CA LYS A 317 -10.99 -5.39 19.98
C LYS A 317 -12.09 -4.98 20.95
N LYS A 318 -11.83 -4.02 21.84
CA LYS A 318 -12.96 -3.23 22.36
C LYS A 318 -13.48 -2.44 21.16
N THR A 319 -14.40 -3.04 20.42
CA THR A 319 -15.20 -2.33 19.43
C THR A 319 -15.80 -1.16 20.19
N LEU A 320 -15.52 0.06 19.72
CA LEU A 320 -16.34 1.19 20.14
C LEU A 320 -17.79 0.80 19.81
N PRO A 321 -18.73 1.04 20.73
CA PRO A 321 -20.11 0.66 20.50
C PRO A 321 -20.69 1.45 19.32
N ASP A 322 -21.90 1.10 18.90
CA ASP A 322 -22.55 1.73 17.76
C ASP A 322 -22.69 3.26 17.94
N ALA A 323 -22.93 3.96 16.82
CA ALA A 323 -23.00 5.42 16.78
C ALA A 323 -24.00 6.01 17.78
N LYS A 324 -25.13 5.33 18.04
CA LYS A 324 -26.13 5.81 19.00
C LYS A 324 -25.59 5.75 20.42
N THR A 325 -24.98 4.63 20.81
CA THR A 325 -24.34 4.49 22.12
C THR A 325 -23.22 5.53 22.33
N ILE A 326 -22.44 5.83 21.28
CA ILE A 326 -21.40 6.86 21.35
C ILE A 326 -22.01 8.25 21.60
N ILE A 327 -23.08 8.60 20.87
CA ILE A 327 -23.79 9.87 21.04
C ILE A 327 -24.36 9.98 22.46
N ASP A 328 -24.99 8.92 22.98
CA ASP A 328 -25.54 8.91 24.34
C ASP A 328 -24.45 9.17 25.40
N HIS A 329 -23.29 8.53 25.25
CA HIS A 329 -22.15 8.78 26.14
C HIS A 329 -21.53 10.17 25.96
N TYR A 330 -21.51 10.69 24.73
CA TYR A 330 -21.03 12.04 24.46
C TYR A 330 -21.92 13.09 25.15
N ILE A 331 -23.24 12.91 25.13
CA ILE A 331 -24.20 13.76 25.84
C ILE A 331 -23.98 13.67 27.36
N ARG A 332 -23.90 12.45 27.93
CA ARG A 332 -23.69 12.24 29.38
C ARG A 332 -22.37 12.81 29.87
N SER A 333 -21.31 12.67 29.09
CA SER A 333 -19.98 13.18 29.41
C SER A 333 -19.81 14.67 29.06
N ARG A 334 -20.84 15.32 28.51
CA ARG A 334 -20.83 16.72 28.05
C ARG A 334 -19.64 17.01 27.12
N GLY A 335 -19.40 16.10 26.17
CA GLY A 335 -18.35 16.21 25.16
C GLY A 335 -16.93 16.07 25.70
N ASN A 336 -16.72 15.35 26.81
CA ASN A 336 -15.41 15.17 27.44
C ASN A 336 -14.68 13.92 26.89
N HIS A 337 -13.79 14.11 25.92
CA HIS A 337 -13.10 13.01 25.25
C HIS A 337 -12.22 12.16 26.19
N PRO A 338 -11.41 12.73 27.11
CA PRO A 338 -10.67 11.95 28.11
C PRO A 338 -11.55 11.08 29.01
N GLN A 339 -12.75 11.54 29.36
CA GLN A 339 -13.69 10.75 30.14
C GLN A 339 -14.25 9.59 29.32
N MET A 340 -14.69 9.85 28.09
CA MET A 340 -15.19 8.80 27.19
C MET A 340 -14.13 7.74 26.90
N ALA A 341 -12.85 8.13 26.75
CA ALA A 341 -11.74 7.17 26.59
C ALA A 341 -11.67 6.17 27.77
N ARG A 342 -11.86 6.67 29.00
CA ARG A 342 -11.86 5.84 30.22
C ARG A 342 -13.10 4.96 30.31
N GLU A 343 -14.28 5.50 30.02
CA GLU A 343 -15.56 4.78 30.06
C GLU A 343 -15.59 3.62 29.04
N PHE A 344 -15.15 3.87 27.81
CA PHE A 344 -15.01 2.81 26.80
C PHE A 344 -13.76 1.96 26.99
N GLY A 345 -12.84 2.37 27.87
CA GLY A 345 -11.55 1.75 28.11
C GLY A 345 -10.73 1.54 26.84
N VAL A 346 -10.72 2.55 25.96
CA VAL A 346 -9.91 2.65 24.74
C VAL A 346 -8.88 3.77 24.90
N SER A 347 -7.89 3.84 24.00
CA SER A 347 -6.93 4.94 24.04
C SER A 347 -7.61 6.29 23.71
N LEU A 348 -7.09 7.38 24.29
CA LEU A 348 -7.57 8.74 23.98
C LEU A 348 -7.45 9.05 22.48
N SER A 349 -6.39 8.56 21.83
CA SER A 349 -6.20 8.75 20.39
C SER A 349 -7.28 8.07 19.55
N THR A 350 -7.69 6.85 19.95
CA THR A 350 -8.71 6.05 19.27
C THR A 350 -10.08 6.71 19.35
N ILE A 351 -10.50 7.12 20.56
CA ILE A 351 -11.81 7.78 20.72
C ILE A 351 -11.82 9.16 20.02
N LYS A 352 -10.71 9.90 20.05
CA LYS A 352 -10.63 11.24 19.47
C LYS A 352 -10.74 11.20 17.94
N ALA A 353 -10.06 10.26 17.29
CA ALA A 353 -10.16 10.07 15.85
C ALA A 353 -11.61 9.72 15.43
N HIS A 354 -12.26 8.84 16.20
CA HIS A 354 -13.63 8.40 15.90
C HIS A 354 -14.67 9.52 16.12
N LEU A 355 -14.61 10.21 17.26
CA LEU A 355 -15.52 11.34 17.55
C LEU A 355 -15.35 12.48 16.53
N TYR A 356 -14.13 12.77 16.09
CA TYR A 356 -13.90 13.77 15.05
C TYR A 356 -14.49 13.37 13.70
N SER A 357 -14.40 12.09 13.31
CA SER A 357 -15.09 11.60 12.11
C SER A 357 -16.62 11.69 12.19
N MET A 358 -17.17 11.77 13.40
CA MET A 358 -18.61 11.95 13.63
C MET A 358 -19.01 13.42 13.79
N GLY A 359 -18.07 14.37 13.66
CA GLY A 359 -18.35 15.79 13.91
C GLY A 359 -18.59 16.14 15.37
N LEU A 360 -18.03 15.35 16.31
CA LEU A 360 -18.19 15.52 17.75
C LEU A 360 -16.89 16.08 18.37
N PRO A 361 -16.79 17.42 18.57
CA PRO A 361 -15.59 18.07 19.11
C PRO A 361 -15.41 17.87 20.62
N ASN A 362 -14.19 18.03 21.13
CA ASN A 362 -14.01 18.04 22.58
C ASN A 362 -14.45 19.39 23.14
N LEU A 363 -15.49 19.38 23.99
CA LEU A 363 -16.08 20.60 24.56
C LEU A 363 -15.50 20.98 25.93
N ARG A 364 -14.51 20.21 26.41
CA ARG A 364 -13.89 20.43 27.72
C ARG A 364 -12.41 20.79 27.61
N ARG A 365 -12.04 21.92 28.22
CA ARG A 365 -10.63 22.33 28.42
C ARG A 365 -10.06 21.78 29.73
N ARG A 366 -8.75 21.60 29.77
CA ARG A 366 -8.01 21.18 30.97
C ARG A 366 -8.09 22.30 32.02
N GLY A 367 -8.70 22.04 33.17
CA GLY A 367 -8.90 23.02 34.25
C GLY A 367 -10.21 23.81 34.21
N ASP A 368 -11.06 23.57 33.20
CA ASP A 368 -12.32 24.30 33.02
C ASP A 368 -13.43 23.73 33.92
N LYS A 369 -13.82 24.51 34.93
CA LYS A 369 -14.94 24.20 35.84
C LYS A 369 -16.29 24.66 35.29
N GLU A 370 -16.32 25.58 34.32
CA GLU A 370 -17.51 26.35 33.92
C GLU A 370 -18.08 25.97 32.54
N GLN A 371 -17.51 24.99 31.84
CA GLN A 371 -18.02 24.49 30.54
C GLN A 371 -18.17 25.59 29.48
N ARG A 372 -17.27 26.57 29.49
CA ARG A 372 -17.37 27.78 28.68
C ARG A 372 -17.45 27.48 27.18
N VAL A 373 -16.65 26.53 26.70
CA VAL A 373 -16.65 26.12 25.27
C VAL A 373 -17.98 25.48 24.85
N TYR A 374 -18.62 24.70 25.74
CA TYR A 374 -19.95 24.16 25.50
C TYR A 374 -21.00 25.29 25.42
N VAL A 375 -20.94 26.26 26.33
CA VAL A 375 -21.85 27.43 26.33
C VAL A 375 -21.69 28.24 25.04
N ALA A 376 -20.45 28.52 24.64
CA ALA A 376 -20.14 29.22 23.39
C ALA A 376 -20.70 28.49 22.17
N ALA A 377 -20.47 27.18 22.07
CA ALA A 377 -20.98 26.37 20.96
C ALA A 377 -22.51 26.28 20.97
N LYS A 378 -23.15 26.21 22.14
CA LYS A 378 -24.61 26.22 22.28
C LYS A 378 -25.21 27.56 21.85
N ASN A 379 -24.60 28.67 22.25
CA ASN A 379 -25.02 30.01 21.83
C ASN A 379 -25.01 30.15 20.31
N PHE A 380 -23.96 29.62 19.66
CA PHE A 380 -23.85 29.64 18.20
C PHE A 380 -24.86 28.71 17.50
N TYR A 381 -24.87 27.42 17.86
CA TYR A 381 -25.66 26.41 17.12
C TYR A 381 -27.14 26.35 17.50
N VAL A 382 -27.51 26.72 18.73
CA VAL A 382 -28.88 26.56 19.26
C VAL A 382 -29.57 27.89 19.45
N HIS A 383 -28.83 28.93 19.87
CA HIS A 383 -29.38 30.28 20.06
C HIS A 383 -29.11 31.21 18.88
N GLU A 384 -28.48 30.70 17.81
CA GLU A 384 -28.23 31.41 16.55
C GLU A 384 -27.53 32.77 16.72
N MET A 385 -26.77 32.93 17.80
CA MET A 385 -25.95 34.11 18.04
C MET A 385 -24.79 34.15 17.06
N SER A 386 -24.27 35.35 16.76
CA SER A 386 -23.07 35.46 15.94
C SER A 386 -21.87 34.75 16.59
N LEU A 387 -20.84 34.45 15.78
CA LEU A 387 -19.60 33.84 16.27
C LEU A 387 -18.96 34.68 17.40
N VAL A 388 -18.99 36.01 17.23
CA VAL A 388 -18.40 36.98 18.16
C VAL A 388 -19.22 37.02 19.46
N GLU A 389 -20.53 37.23 19.38
CA GLU A 389 -21.41 37.27 20.56
C GLU A 389 -21.39 35.95 21.33
N SER A 390 -21.34 34.81 20.64
CA SER A 390 -21.26 33.49 21.24
C SER A 390 -19.97 33.30 22.03
N ALA A 391 -18.85 33.79 21.51
CA ALA A 391 -17.53 33.74 22.12
C ALA A 391 -17.44 34.70 23.33
N GLU A 392 -17.92 35.93 23.17
CA GLU A 392 -17.93 36.96 24.22
C GLU A 392 -18.81 36.56 25.41
N ASN A 393 -20.05 36.10 25.16
CA ASN A 393 -21.00 35.70 26.20
C ASN A 393 -20.51 34.52 27.05
N ALA A 394 -19.63 33.69 26.48
CA ALA A 394 -19.05 32.54 27.16
C ALA A 394 -17.62 32.79 27.68
N ASN A 395 -17.04 33.97 27.42
CA ASN A 395 -15.66 34.30 27.70
C ASN A 395 -14.67 33.25 27.13
N VAL A 396 -14.82 32.97 25.83
CA VAL A 396 -14.00 32.04 25.04
C VAL A 396 -13.36 32.80 23.89
N GLU A 397 -12.09 32.51 23.59
CA GLU A 397 -11.41 33.07 22.42
C GLU A 397 -12.12 32.65 21.12
N ILE A 398 -12.32 33.58 20.18
CA ILE A 398 -12.96 33.28 18.88
C ILE A 398 -12.25 32.13 18.16
N ALA A 399 -10.91 32.13 18.16
CA ALA A 399 -10.11 31.07 17.55
C ALA A 399 -10.33 29.68 18.21
N GLU A 400 -10.76 29.64 19.46
CA GLU A 400 -11.13 28.41 20.15
C GLU A 400 -12.50 27.92 19.71
N LEU A 401 -13.50 28.81 19.61
CA LEU A 401 -14.82 28.47 19.09
C LEU A 401 -14.74 28.02 17.61
N GLU A 402 -13.96 28.69 16.77
CA GLU A 402 -13.75 28.27 15.38
C GLU A 402 -13.18 26.85 15.26
N ARG A 403 -12.28 26.43 16.15
CA ARG A 403 -11.75 25.06 16.15
C ARG A 403 -12.85 24.04 16.42
N VAL A 404 -13.80 24.36 17.29
CA VAL A 404 -14.99 23.52 17.56
C VAL A 404 -15.87 23.46 16.32
N LEU A 405 -16.16 24.60 15.69
CA LEU A 405 -17.00 24.69 14.49
C LEU A 405 -16.41 23.93 13.31
N ARG A 406 -15.08 24.00 13.09
CA ARG A 406 -14.38 23.25 12.03
C ARG A 406 -14.52 21.74 12.20
N VAL A 407 -14.45 21.24 13.44
CA VAL A 407 -14.63 19.81 13.73
C VAL A 407 -16.09 19.41 13.56
N ALA A 408 -17.03 20.20 14.08
CA ALA A 408 -18.47 19.93 13.91
C ALA A 408 -18.91 19.96 12.43
N GLY A 409 -18.29 20.83 11.63
CA GLY A 409 -18.48 20.90 10.19
C GLY A 409 -17.62 19.94 9.36
N ALA A 410 -16.87 19.00 9.95
CA ALA A 410 -15.89 18.18 9.21
C ALA A 410 -16.50 17.39 8.03
N ASN A 411 -17.73 16.89 8.19
CA ASN A 411 -18.45 16.23 7.11
C ASN A 411 -18.79 17.20 5.97
N PHE A 412 -19.21 18.43 6.32
CA PHE A 412 -19.48 19.47 5.34
C PHE A 412 -18.19 19.96 4.66
N SER A 413 -17.08 20.11 5.38
CA SER A 413 -15.77 20.40 4.79
C SER A 413 -15.32 19.32 3.81
N THR A 414 -15.61 18.05 4.09
CA THR A 414 -15.33 16.94 3.17
C THR A 414 -16.15 17.08 1.89
N VAL A 415 -17.46 17.35 2.02
CA VAL A 415 -18.36 17.60 0.89
C VAL A 415 -17.92 18.81 0.07
N LEU A 416 -17.55 19.92 0.70
CA LEU A 416 -17.05 21.12 0.00
C LEU A 416 -15.76 20.84 -0.76
N THR A 417 -14.86 20.03 -0.19
CA THR A 417 -13.63 19.59 -0.87
C THR A 417 -13.94 18.73 -2.10
N GLU A 418 -15.02 17.95 -2.05
CA GLU A 418 -15.47 17.12 -3.17
C GLU A 418 -16.28 17.90 -4.22
N MET A 419 -16.86 19.05 -3.85
CA MET A 419 -17.58 19.97 -4.74
C MET A 419 -16.65 20.83 -5.58
N GLU A 420 -15.38 20.99 -5.18
CA GLU A 420 -14.39 21.63 -6.03
C GLU A 420 -14.21 20.79 -7.31
N PRO A 421 -14.51 21.34 -8.50
CA PRO A 421 -14.17 20.65 -9.74
C PRO A 421 -12.67 20.39 -9.70
N SER A 422 -12.27 19.17 -10.04
CA SER A 422 -10.88 18.75 -9.98
C SER A 422 -10.05 19.58 -10.98
N THR A 423 -9.59 20.76 -10.59
CA THR A 423 -8.66 21.61 -11.34
C THR A 423 -7.23 21.02 -11.32
N SER A 424 -7.16 19.70 -11.47
CA SER A 424 -5.97 18.86 -11.41
C SER A 424 -6.15 17.54 -12.20
N MET A 425 -7.25 17.36 -12.94
CA MET A 425 -7.44 16.18 -13.79
C MET A 425 -7.24 16.42 -15.29
N THR A 426 -6.89 17.65 -15.70
CA THR A 426 -6.65 18.01 -17.11
C THR A 426 -5.19 18.31 -17.45
N MET A 427 -4.23 18.09 -16.53
CA MET A 427 -2.81 18.40 -16.74
C MET A 427 -1.84 17.23 -16.50
N ARG A 428 -2.30 15.99 -16.68
CA ARG A 428 -1.41 14.80 -16.72
C ARG A 428 -1.38 14.05 -18.05
N LEU A 429 -1.92 14.65 -19.12
CA LEU A 429 -1.85 14.09 -20.48
C LEU A 429 -1.16 14.99 -21.52
N ARG A 430 -0.51 16.10 -21.12
CA ARG A 430 0.41 16.85 -21.99
C ARG A 430 1.57 17.41 -21.18
N GLY A 431 2.78 16.93 -21.43
CA GLY A 431 3.99 17.47 -20.81
C GLY A 431 5.14 16.49 -20.60
N ALA A 432 5.47 15.65 -21.58
CA ALA A 432 6.86 15.34 -21.83
C ALA A 432 7.39 16.44 -22.77
N VAL A 433 8.41 17.18 -22.32
CA VAL A 433 9.45 17.92 -23.06
C VAL A 433 10.00 19.05 -22.16
N ASN A 434 11.33 19.17 -22.13
CA ASN A 434 12.22 20.03 -21.33
C ASN A 434 12.44 19.50 -19.90
N ASN A 435 13.56 18.88 -19.52
CA ASN A 435 14.96 19.05 -19.90
C ASN A 435 15.41 20.52 -19.96
N THR A 436 15.79 21.08 -18.82
CA THR A 436 16.89 22.05 -18.68
C THR A 436 17.09 22.28 -17.18
N TYR A 437 18.30 22.01 -16.68
CA TYR A 437 19.11 22.85 -15.79
C TYR A 437 20.23 22.01 -15.18
N LEU A 438 21.34 21.91 -15.92
CA LEU A 438 22.69 22.01 -15.34
C LEU A 438 23.54 22.75 -16.38
N ARG A 439 23.61 24.08 -16.21
CA ARG A 439 24.72 24.91 -16.67
C ARG A 439 25.75 24.93 -15.54
N ALA A 440 27.01 24.66 -15.87
CA ALA A 440 28.22 25.31 -15.35
C ALA A 440 29.43 24.70 -16.10
N PRO A 441 30.60 25.38 -16.12
CA PRO A 441 30.90 26.62 -16.82
C PRO A 441 32.00 26.42 -17.90
N GLU A 442 32.18 27.48 -18.70
CA GLU A 442 33.20 27.74 -19.74
C GLU A 442 33.10 26.96 -21.07
#